data_AF-A0A1U9K9L5-F1
#
_entry.id   AF-A0A1U9K9L5-F1
#
_cell.length_a   1.000
_cell.length_b   1.000
_cell.length_c   1.000
_cell.angle_alpha   90.00
_cell.angle_beta   90.00
_cell.angle_gamma   90.00
#
_symmetry.space_group_name_H-M   'P 1'
#
loop_
_entity.id
_entity.type
_entity.pdbx_description
1 polymer ?
#
loop_
_entity_poly.entity_id
_entity_poly.type
_entity_poly.pdbx_seq_one_letter_code
_entity_poly.pdbx_strand_id
1 'polypeptide(L)'
;MSKQVVRWCCEYAFVFTSLAVLKNVFFPFMLWLWFVPGDLTAALQEATFLIFSVISIILLLSLGSISRHRYGLAIWHVTLATFLLNVPFIVLGLFPVTRSWAEGWWSVIGDGIELWVPAFSSVKGWLLFPISLFFVLAGRRFYVRDQKQAAKPSPSKLT
;
A
#
# COMPACT_ATOMS: atom_id res chain seq x y z
N MET A 1 2.49 -19.69 12.86
CA MET A 1 2.50 -18.23 12.59
C MET A 1 2.43 -17.50 13.93
N SER A 2 3.34 -16.56 14.23
CA SER A 2 3.32 -15.87 15.54
C SER A 2 2.16 -14.87 15.62
N LYS A 3 1.65 -14.58 16.83
CA LYS A 3 0.57 -13.59 17.03
C LYS A 3 0.90 -12.21 16.44
N GLN A 4 2.19 -11.86 16.39
CA GLN A 4 2.68 -10.61 15.82
C GLN A 4 2.53 -10.57 14.30
N VAL A 5 2.82 -11.67 13.59
CA VAL A 5 2.63 -11.75 12.14
C VAL A 5 1.15 -11.60 11.79
N VAL A 6 0.25 -12.26 12.52
CA VAL A 6 -1.19 -12.15 12.28
C VAL A 6 -1.69 -10.71 12.46
N ARG A 7 -1.27 -10.03 13.54
CA ARG A 7 -1.63 -8.63 13.77
C ARG A 7 -1.12 -7.71 12.65
N TRP A 8 0.12 -7.92 12.20
CA TRP A 8 0.67 -7.18 11.07
C TRP A 8 -0.12 -7.46 9.77
N CYS A 9 -0.49 -8.71 9.50
CA CYS A 9 -1.33 -9.06 8.36
C CYS A 9 -2.69 -8.36 8.41
N CYS A 10 -3.34 -8.31 9.58
CA CYS A 10 -4.61 -7.61 9.75
C CYS A 10 -4.45 -6.10 9.51
N GLU A 11 -3.39 -5.47 10.03
CA GLU A 11 -3.11 -4.05 9.76
C GLU A 11 -2.85 -3.80 8.27
N TYR A 12 -2.04 -4.64 7.62
CA TYR A 12 -1.79 -4.57 6.18
C TYR A 12 -3.10 -4.66 5.40
N ALA A 13 -3.89 -5.71 5.64
CA ALA A 13 -5.14 -5.95 4.93
C ALA A 13 -6.14 -4.80 5.17
N PHE A 14 -6.24 -4.31 6.40
CA PHE A 14 -7.11 -3.17 6.74
C PHE A 14 -6.69 -1.90 5.99
N VAL A 15 -5.41 -1.54 6.02
CA VAL A 15 -4.89 -0.33 5.37
C VAL A 15 -5.07 -0.42 3.85
N PHE A 16 -4.67 -1.53 3.23
CA PHE A 16 -4.80 -1.71 1.78
C PHE A 16 -6.25 -1.76 1.32
N THR A 17 -7.12 -2.48 2.04
CA THR A 17 -8.55 -2.54 1.70
C THR A 17 -9.21 -1.17 1.85
N SER A 18 -8.89 -0.43 2.92
CA SER A 18 -9.41 0.94 3.11
C SER A 18 -9.00 1.85 1.97
N LEU A 19 -7.75 1.74 1.51
CA LEU A 19 -7.23 2.54 0.40
C LEU A 19 -7.90 2.15 -0.93
N ALA A 20 -8.09 0.85 -1.19
CA ALA A 20 -8.78 0.35 -2.36
C ALA A 20 -10.26 0.77 -2.39
N VAL A 21 -10.97 0.73 -1.25
CA VAL A 21 -12.35 1.20 -1.16
C VAL A 21 -12.42 2.71 -1.37
N LEU A 22 -11.52 3.47 -0.73
CA LEU A 22 -11.50 4.91 -0.88
C LEU A 22 -11.29 5.29 -2.35
N LYS A 23 -10.29 4.68 -3.00
CA LYS A 23 -9.92 4.96 -4.38
C LYS A 23 -10.97 4.50 -5.40
N ASN A 24 -11.41 3.25 -5.33
CA ASN A 24 -12.22 2.64 -6.38
C ASN A 24 -13.74 2.84 -6.16
N VAL A 25 -14.16 3.23 -4.95
CA VAL A 25 -15.59 3.38 -4.62
C VAL A 25 -15.89 4.81 -4.20
N PHE A 26 -15.25 5.31 -3.14
CA PHE A 26 -15.62 6.58 -2.54
C PHE A 26 -15.35 7.78 -3.45
N PHE A 27 -14.16 7.88 -4.04
CA PHE A 27 -13.82 9.00 -4.93
C PHE A 27 -14.67 9.01 -6.22
N PRO A 28 -14.83 7.89 -6.95
CA PRO A 28 -15.71 7.84 -8.12
C PRO A 28 -17.16 8.21 -7.77
N PHE A 29 -17.65 7.75 -6.62
CA PHE A 29 -18.98 8.12 -6.13
C PHE A 29 -19.10 9.62 -5.85
N MET A 30 -18.10 10.24 -5.22
CA MET A 30 -18.08 11.69 -5.00
C MET A 30 -18.00 12.47 -6.31
N LEU A 31 -17.19 12.03 -7.28
CA LEU A 31 -17.10 12.67 -8.59
C LEU A 31 -18.43 12.58 -9.33
N TRP A 32 -19.10 11.43 -9.29
CA TRP A 32 -20.41 11.25 -9.90
C TRP A 32 -21.50 12.13 -9.27
N LEU A 33 -21.46 12.35 -7.95
CA LEU A 33 -22.45 13.16 -7.25
C LEU A 33 -22.32 14.66 -7.53
N TRP A 34 -21.09 15.16 -7.66
CA TRP A 34 -20.81 16.61 -7.70
C TRP A 34 -20.45 17.14 -9.09
N PHE A 35 -19.99 16.29 -10.02
CA PHE A 35 -19.48 16.71 -11.32
C PHE A 35 -20.26 16.09 -12.47
N VAL A 36 -20.60 16.94 -13.45
CA VAL A 36 -21.16 16.53 -14.74
C VAL A 36 -20.00 16.07 -15.64
N PRO A 37 -20.17 15.00 -16.45
CA PRO A 37 -19.10 14.52 -17.33
C PRO A 37 -18.57 15.63 -18.25
N GLY A 38 -17.24 15.80 -18.26
CA GLY A 38 -16.50 16.80 -19.02
C GLY A 38 -15.01 16.82 -18.65
N ASP A 39 -14.22 17.70 -19.27
CA ASP A 39 -12.74 17.76 -19.13
C ASP A 39 -12.26 17.92 -17.69
N LEU A 40 -13.06 18.58 -16.83
CA LEU A 40 -12.73 18.76 -15.41
C LEU A 40 -12.70 17.43 -14.65
N THR A 41 -13.56 16.47 -15.01
CA THR A 41 -13.62 15.16 -14.34
C THR A 41 -12.38 14.33 -14.68
N ALA A 42 -11.89 14.41 -15.93
CA ALA A 42 -10.66 13.74 -16.35
C ALA A 42 -9.44 14.27 -15.59
N ALA A 43 -9.28 15.59 -15.50
CA ALA A 43 -8.19 16.21 -14.74
C ALA A 43 -8.23 15.85 -13.24
N LEU A 44 -9.43 15.83 -12.63
CA LEU A 44 -9.60 15.40 -11.24
C LEU A 44 -9.28 13.92 -11.03
N GLN A 45 -9.58 13.07 -12.02
CA GLN A 45 -9.26 11.65 -11.97
C GLN A 45 -7.74 11.41 -12.05
N GLU A 46 -7.04 12.10 -12.94
CA GLU A 46 -5.56 12.07 -13.01
C GLU A 46 -4.91 12.53 -11.69
N ALA A 47 -5.39 13.65 -11.13
CA ALA A 47 -4.92 14.17 -9.85
C ALA A 47 -5.16 13.15 -8.72
N THR A 48 -6.32 12.50 -8.72
CA THR A 48 -6.68 11.45 -7.75
C THR A 48 -5.70 10.28 -7.87
N PHE A 49 -5.43 9.79 -9.08
CA PHE A 49 -4.47 8.70 -9.29
C PHE A 49 -3.07 9.04 -8.77
N LEU A 50 -2.59 10.26 -9.01
CA LEU A 50 -1.29 10.70 -8.52
C LEU A 50 -1.26 10.73 -6.98
N ILE A 51 -2.28 11.31 -6.34
CA ILE A 51 -2.39 11.39 -4.87
C ILE A 51 -2.40 9.99 -4.26
N PHE A 52 -3.24 9.08 -4.76
CA PHE A 52 -3.33 7.72 -4.24
C PHE A 52 -2.03 6.93 -4.45
N SER A 53 -1.28 7.21 -5.50
CA SER A 53 0.00 6.56 -5.76
C SER A 53 1.06 6.96 -4.74
N VAL A 54 1.16 8.26 -4.46
CA VAL A 54 2.06 8.78 -3.42
C VAL A 54 1.68 8.23 -2.05
N ILE A 55 0.38 8.26 -1.70
CA ILE A 55 -0.12 7.71 -0.44
C ILE A 55 0.20 6.22 -0.32
N SER A 56 -0.01 5.44 -1.39
CA SER A 56 0.26 4.00 -1.39
C SER A 56 1.74 3.70 -1.14
N ILE A 57 2.65 4.45 -1.77
CA ILE A 57 4.09 4.31 -1.55
C ILE A 57 4.44 4.62 -0.08
N ILE A 58 3.93 5.72 0.47
CA ILE A 58 4.17 6.10 1.86
C ILE A 58 3.65 5.01 2.80
N LEU A 59 2.45 4.49 2.58
CA LEU A 59 1.85 3.44 3.41
C LEU A 59 2.63 2.13 3.32
N LEU A 60 3.11 1.73 2.15
CA LEU A 60 3.97 0.56 1.98
C LEU A 60 5.28 0.72 2.76
N LEU A 61 5.91 1.90 2.69
CA LEU A 61 7.10 2.22 3.47
C LEU A 61 6.80 2.19 4.98
N SER A 62 5.67 2.76 5.42
CA SER A 62 5.24 2.75 6.81
C SER A 62 4.97 1.33 7.32
N LEU A 63 4.30 0.48 6.54
CA LEU A 63 4.07 -0.93 6.87
C LEU A 63 5.38 -1.70 7.01
N GLY A 64 6.34 -1.41 6.14
CA GLY A 64 7.72 -1.87 6.25
C GLY A 64 8.37 -1.46 7.57
N SER A 65 8.32 -0.18 7.92
CA SER A 65 8.87 0.34 9.17
C SER A 65 8.23 -0.32 10.40
N ILE A 66 6.90 -0.37 10.44
CA ILE A 66 6.10 -0.98 11.52
C ILE A 66 6.46 -2.47 11.69
N SER A 67 6.65 -3.20 10.58
CA SER A 67 7.00 -4.63 10.63
C SER A 67 8.30 -4.90 11.40
N ARG A 68 9.29 -4.00 11.30
CA ARG A 68 10.59 -4.13 11.97
C ARG A 68 10.55 -3.54 13.38
N HIS A 69 10.02 -2.33 13.53
CA HIS A 69 10.18 -1.54 14.75
C HIS A 69 9.10 -1.80 15.81
N ARG A 70 7.88 -2.11 15.39
CA ARG A 70 6.76 -2.42 16.31
C ARG A 70 6.64 -3.92 16.55
N TYR A 71 6.76 -4.73 15.50
CA TYR A 71 6.52 -6.17 15.55
C TYR A 71 7.79 -7.03 15.58
N GLY A 72 8.98 -6.46 15.34
CA GLY A 72 10.24 -7.20 15.39
C GLY A 72 10.35 -8.34 14.37
N LEU A 73 9.57 -8.29 13.28
CA LEU A 73 9.47 -9.41 12.33
C LEU A 73 10.77 -9.55 11.53
N ALA A 74 11.25 -10.78 11.39
CA ALA A 74 12.35 -11.09 10.46
C ALA A 74 11.90 -10.87 9.01
N ILE A 75 12.86 -10.62 8.12
CA ILE A 75 12.58 -10.33 6.70
C ILE A 75 11.75 -11.45 6.06
N TRP A 76 12.11 -12.72 6.31
CA TRP A 76 11.37 -13.87 5.79
C TRP A 76 9.89 -13.90 6.18
N HIS A 77 9.58 -13.52 7.43
CA HIS A 77 8.19 -13.49 7.89
C HIS A 77 7.37 -12.42 7.16
N VAL A 78 7.97 -11.25 6.90
CA VAL A 78 7.31 -10.15 6.18
C VAL A 78 7.14 -10.48 4.70
N THR A 79 8.17 -11.03 4.06
CA THR A 79 8.08 -11.48 2.66
C THR A 79 7.00 -12.53 2.49
N LEU A 80 6.98 -13.56 3.35
CA LEU A 80 5.96 -14.62 3.30
C LEU A 80 4.56 -14.07 3.58
N ALA A 81 4.41 -13.22 4.60
CA ALA A 81 3.13 -12.62 4.91
C ALA A 81 2.60 -11.73 3.77
N THR A 82 3.48 -10.93 3.15
CA THR A 82 3.13 -10.08 2.00
C THR A 82 2.74 -10.94 0.80
N PHE A 83 3.47 -12.02 0.55
CA PHE A 83 3.13 -13.00 -0.49
C PHE A 83 1.75 -13.62 -0.25
N LEU A 84 1.52 -14.18 0.94
CA LEU A 84 0.24 -14.82 1.28
C LEU A 84 -0.96 -13.86 1.18
N LEU A 85 -0.77 -12.58 1.50
CA LEU A 85 -1.84 -11.57 1.37
C LEU A 85 -2.15 -11.20 -0.08
N ASN A 86 -1.17 -11.26 -0.97
CA ASN A 86 -1.32 -10.84 -2.37
C ASN A 86 -1.60 -12.00 -3.34
N VAL A 87 -1.21 -13.24 -3.00
CA VAL A 87 -1.46 -14.44 -3.82
C VAL A 87 -2.92 -14.62 -4.24
N PRO A 88 -3.93 -14.46 -3.34
CA PRO A 88 -5.33 -14.56 -3.74
C PRO A 88 -5.66 -13.62 -4.91
N PHE A 89 -5.15 -12.40 -4.90
CA PHE A 89 -5.38 -11.42 -5.97
C PHE A 89 -4.59 -11.69 -7.24
N ILE A 90 -3.45 -12.37 -7.16
CA ILE A 90 -2.75 -12.89 -8.34
C ILE A 90 -3.61 -13.98 -9.00
N VAL A 91 -4.13 -14.92 -8.20
CA VAL A 91 -4.96 -16.03 -8.69
C VAL A 91 -6.30 -15.52 -9.24
N LEU A 92 -6.98 -14.61 -8.54
CA LEU A 92 -8.23 -14.00 -9.00
C LEU A 92 -8.05 -13.22 -10.32
N GLY A 93 -6.86 -12.68 -10.58
CA GLY A 93 -6.53 -11.99 -11.84
C GLY A 93 -6.42 -12.92 -13.05
N LEU A 94 -6.28 -14.24 -12.85
CA LEU A 94 -6.22 -15.22 -13.92
C LEU A 94 -7.61 -15.59 -14.47
N PHE A 95 -8.67 -15.37 -13.69
CA PHE A 95 -10.03 -15.72 -14.08
C PHE A 95 -10.81 -14.47 -14.52
N PRO A 96 -11.52 -14.50 -15.67
CA PRO A 96 -12.21 -13.33 -16.20
C PRO A 96 -13.31 -12.80 -15.28
N VAL A 97 -14.02 -13.69 -14.56
CA VAL A 97 -15.13 -13.32 -13.67
C VAL A 97 -14.65 -12.55 -12.43
N THR A 98 -13.43 -12.83 -11.95
CA THR A 98 -12.88 -12.20 -10.73
C THR A 98 -11.81 -11.16 -11.03
N ARG A 99 -11.54 -10.90 -12.31
CA ARG A 99 -10.46 -10.03 -12.76
C ARG A 99 -10.63 -8.60 -12.26
N SER A 100 -11.84 -8.07 -12.24
CA SER A 100 -12.13 -6.71 -11.75
C SER A 100 -11.76 -6.51 -10.28
N TRP A 101 -11.88 -7.54 -9.44
CA TRP A 101 -11.46 -7.49 -8.04
C TRP A 101 -9.94 -7.45 -7.89
N ALA A 102 -9.24 -8.26 -8.69
CA ALA A 102 -7.79 -8.23 -8.75
C ALA A 102 -7.28 -6.89 -9.29
N GLU A 103 -7.93 -6.35 -10.32
CA GLU A 103 -7.63 -5.03 -10.88
C GLU A 103 -7.82 -3.94 -9.82
N GLY A 104 -8.93 -3.93 -9.09
CA GLY A 104 -9.16 -2.97 -8.01
C GLY A 104 -8.12 -3.04 -6.88
N TRP A 105 -7.61 -4.24 -6.57
CA TRP A 105 -6.53 -4.42 -5.59
C TRP A 105 -5.19 -3.87 -6.10
N TRP A 106 -4.84 -4.23 -7.33
CA TRP A 106 -3.57 -3.86 -7.94
C TRP A 106 -3.52 -2.41 -8.41
N SER A 107 -4.68 -1.80 -8.71
CA SER A 107 -4.80 -0.41 -9.15
C SER A 107 -4.23 0.55 -8.10
N VAL A 108 -4.31 0.21 -6.82
CA VAL A 108 -3.80 1.01 -5.70
C VAL A 108 -2.34 1.44 -5.92
N ILE A 109 -1.53 0.57 -6.51
CA ILE A 109 -0.12 0.85 -6.86
C ILE A 109 0.05 1.06 -8.37
N GLY A 110 -0.73 0.34 -9.19
CA GLY A 110 -0.57 0.28 -10.64
C GLY A 110 -0.85 1.59 -11.36
N ASP A 111 -1.91 2.31 -10.97
CA ASP A 111 -2.37 3.49 -11.71
C ASP A 111 -1.34 4.63 -11.69
N GLY A 112 -0.55 4.72 -10.62
CA GLY A 112 0.56 5.65 -10.54
C GLY A 112 1.65 5.38 -11.55
N ILE A 113 1.94 4.11 -11.80
CA ILE A 113 2.94 3.67 -12.78
C ILE A 113 2.38 3.88 -14.19
N GLU A 114 1.09 3.62 -14.38
CA GLU A 114 0.38 3.81 -15.66
C GLU A 114 0.45 5.26 -16.16
N LEU A 115 0.40 6.25 -15.25
CA LEU A 115 0.58 7.67 -15.60
C LEU A 115 1.92 7.97 -16.29
N TRP A 116 2.98 7.24 -15.94
CA TRP A 116 4.31 7.42 -16.53
C TRP A 116 4.59 6.45 -17.67
N VAL A 117 3.97 5.27 -17.63
CA VAL A 117 4.15 4.20 -18.60
C VAL A 117 2.76 3.66 -18.98
N PRO A 118 2.09 4.26 -19.97
CA PRO A 118 0.74 3.86 -20.39
C PRO A 118 0.65 2.40 -20.86
N ALA A 119 1.76 1.82 -21.31
CA ALA A 119 1.87 0.40 -21.70
C ALA A 119 1.89 -0.58 -20.52
N PHE A 120 1.95 -0.08 -19.27
CA PHE A 120 1.98 -0.89 -18.06
C PHE A 120 0.58 -1.34 -17.59
N SER A 121 -0.48 -0.76 -18.19
CA SER A 121 -1.90 -0.93 -17.82
C SER A 121 -2.48 -2.33 -18.02
N SER A 122 -1.76 -3.22 -18.70
CA SER A 122 -2.21 -4.61 -18.87
C SER A 122 -1.71 -5.51 -17.73
N VAL A 123 -2.44 -5.46 -16.61
CA VAL A 123 -2.66 -6.53 -15.62
C VAL A 123 -1.53 -7.56 -15.54
N LYS A 124 -0.41 -7.13 -14.98
CA LYS A 124 0.59 -8.05 -14.47
C LYS A 124 0.67 -7.82 -12.96
N GLY A 125 -0.36 -8.24 -12.23
CA GLY A 125 -0.33 -8.25 -10.76
C GLY A 125 0.93 -8.95 -10.21
N TRP A 126 1.46 -9.90 -10.99
CA TRP A 126 2.76 -10.52 -10.75
C TRP A 126 3.96 -9.56 -10.84
N LEU A 127 3.91 -8.50 -11.64
CA LEU A 127 4.92 -7.42 -11.70
C LEU A 127 4.72 -6.38 -10.61
N LEU A 128 3.48 -6.12 -10.19
CA LEU A 128 3.19 -5.16 -9.12
C LEU A 128 3.53 -5.73 -7.74
N PHE A 129 3.46 -7.05 -7.57
CA PHE A 129 3.89 -7.73 -6.35
C PHE A 129 5.36 -7.40 -5.95
N PRO A 130 6.39 -7.63 -6.78
CA PRO A 130 7.76 -7.33 -6.41
C PRO A 130 7.99 -5.83 -6.17
N ILE A 131 7.27 -4.95 -6.86
CA ILE A 131 7.31 -3.50 -6.62
C ILE A 131 6.78 -3.18 -5.21
N SER A 132 5.61 -3.74 -4.84
CA SER A 132 5.03 -3.58 -3.50
C SER A 132 5.97 -4.12 -2.41
N LEU A 133 6.57 -5.29 -2.65
CA LEU A 133 7.51 -5.92 -1.73
C LEU A 133 8.77 -5.07 -1.58
N PHE A 134 9.29 -4.51 -2.67
CA PHE A 134 10.44 -3.60 -2.65
C PHE A 134 10.18 -2.41 -1.73
N PHE A 135 9.03 -1.75 -1.83
CA PHE A 135 8.68 -0.63 -0.95
C PHE A 135 8.52 -1.07 0.51
N VAL A 136 7.87 -2.21 0.79
CA VAL A 136 7.79 -2.75 2.16
C VAL A 136 9.18 -3.02 2.73
N LEU A 137 10.07 -3.63 1.96
CA LEU A 137 11.43 -3.93 2.39
C LEU A 137 12.28 -2.67 2.57
N ALA A 138 12.14 -1.69 1.68
CA ALA A 138 12.78 -0.37 1.82
C ALA A 138 12.30 0.34 3.09
N GLY A 139 11.00 0.26 3.38
CA GLY A 139 10.35 0.79 4.58
C GLY A 139 10.99 0.34 5.89
N ARG A 140 11.51 -0.89 5.92
CA ARG A 140 12.18 -1.47 7.10
C ARG A 140 13.49 -0.76 7.46
N ARG A 141 14.04 0.08 6.59
CA ARG A 141 15.24 0.89 6.88
C ARG A 141 14.90 2.23 7.53
N PHE A 142 13.66 2.69 7.43
CA PHE A 142 13.23 3.95 7.99
C PHE A 142 12.72 3.76 9.43
N TYR A 143 13.37 4.44 10.37
CA TYR A 143 12.90 4.54 11.75
C TYR A 143 12.53 5.98 12.04
N VAL A 144 11.23 6.25 12.21
CA VAL A 144 10.77 7.53 12.74
C VAL A 144 10.86 7.42 14.26
N ARG A 145 11.86 8.08 14.84
CA ARG A 145 12.07 8.08 16.29
C ARG A 145 10.98 8.94 16.94
N ASP A 146 10.16 8.35 17.79
CA ASP A 146 9.19 9.09 18.58
C ASP A 146 9.92 10.14 19.44
N GLN A 147 9.56 11.41 19.30
CA GLN A 147 10.17 12.53 20.04
C GLN A 147 10.10 12.32 21.57
N LYS A 148 9.19 11.47 22.08
CA LYS A 148 9.13 11.08 23.49
C LYS A 148 10.38 10.36 24.00
N GLN A 149 11.18 9.73 23.14
CA GLN A 149 12.49 9.15 23.51
C GLN A 149 13.65 10.15 23.44
N ALA A 150 13.51 11.27 22.71
CA ALA A 150 14.52 12.32 22.66
C ALA A 150 14.48 13.24 23.90
N ALA A 151 13.35 13.28 24.60
CA ALA A 151 13.14 14.08 25.81
C ALA A 151 13.52 13.39 27.12
N LYS A 152 14.03 12.15 27.11
CA LYS A 152 14.66 11.56 28.31
C LYS A 152 16.10 12.06 28.39
N PRO A 153 16.44 12.96 29.33
CA PRO A 153 17.85 13.31 29.54
C PRO A 153 18.61 12.05 29.95
N SER A 154 19.78 11.86 29.35
CA SER A 154 20.76 10.89 29.83
C SER A 154 20.99 11.15 31.32
N PRO A 155 20.86 10.16 32.22
CA PRO A 155 21.32 10.36 33.59
C PRO A 155 22.79 10.76 33.51
N SER A 156 23.07 11.91 34.10
CA SER A 156 24.40 12.49 34.19
C SER A 156 25.40 11.42 34.62
N LYS A 157 26.49 11.29 33.87
CA LYS A 157 27.71 10.67 34.40
C LYS A 157 28.22 11.60 35.51
N LEU A 158 27.73 11.36 36.72
CA LEU A 158 28.31 11.85 37.97
C LEU A 158 29.22 10.73 38.47
N THR A 159 30.46 10.75 38.00
CA THR A 159 31.65 10.16 38.63
C THR A 159 32.86 10.85 38.04
#